data_AF-A0A7S3VWZ8-F1
#
_entry.id   AF-A0A7S3VWZ8-F1
#
_cell.length_a   1.000
_cell.length_b   1.000
_cell.length_c   1.000
_cell.angle_alpha   90.00
_cell.angle_beta   90.00
_cell.angle_gamma   90.00
#
_symmetry.space_group_name_H-M   'P 1'
#
loop_
_entity.id
_entity.type
_entity.pdbx_description
1 polymer ?
#
loop_
_entity_poly.entity_id
_entity_poly.type
_entity_poly.pdbx_seq_one_letter_code
_entity_poly.pdbx_strand_id
1 'polypeptide(L)'
;VAAAERRAAKRARSASPVEVEGRGAKRRTGKESLLDALFVNHAEVEGAPDFVYSLGGADAGGAEADRILGEVESDQTMIRLTSQFSGCRRIVLFSTGRHGVKAVAAAVIELHLGGASTGGVLEVP
;
A
#
# COMPACT_ATOMS: atom_id res chain seq x y z
N VAL A 1 47.96 9.86 -40.69
CA VAL A 1 47.55 8.68 -39.88
C VAL A 1 46.57 9.18 -38.84
N ALA A 2 45.29 9.25 -39.21
CA ALA A 2 44.23 9.93 -38.45
C ALA A 2 43.06 8.97 -38.29
N ALA A 3 43.14 8.09 -37.29
CA ALA A 3 42.07 7.17 -36.92
C ALA A 3 42.34 6.54 -35.55
N ALA A 4 42.33 7.35 -34.49
CA ALA A 4 42.14 6.89 -33.11
C ALA A 4 41.84 8.13 -32.26
N GLU A 5 41.21 7.97 -31.10
CA GLU A 5 40.95 9.03 -30.10
C GLU A 5 39.72 9.93 -30.27
N ARG A 6 38.55 9.36 -30.62
CA ARG A 6 37.25 10.01 -30.33
C ARG A 6 36.17 9.06 -29.81
N ARG A 7 36.46 8.25 -28.79
CA ARG A 7 35.44 7.44 -28.09
C ARG A 7 35.63 7.35 -26.57
N ALA A 8 35.90 8.48 -25.93
CA ALA A 8 35.88 8.59 -24.47
C ALA A 8 35.23 9.92 -24.03
N ALA A 9 33.94 10.10 -24.35
CA ALA A 9 33.12 11.19 -23.81
C ALA A 9 31.64 10.87 -23.99
N LYS A 10 31.12 9.87 -23.28
CA LYS A 10 29.66 9.68 -23.18
C LYS A 10 29.30 8.92 -21.91
N ARG A 11 29.28 9.61 -20.76
CA ARG A 11 28.38 9.37 -19.61
C ARG A 11 28.87 10.16 -18.40
N ALA A 12 28.48 11.43 -18.35
CA ALA A 12 28.27 12.11 -17.09
C ALA A 12 27.19 13.18 -17.29
N ARG A 13 26.18 13.14 -16.41
CA ARG A 13 25.22 14.19 -16.03
C ARG A 13 23.96 14.36 -16.90
N SER A 14 22.88 13.79 -16.39
CA SER A 14 21.55 14.42 -16.20
C SER A 14 20.56 13.28 -15.85
N ALA A 15 20.27 13.05 -14.57
CA ALA A 15 19.05 13.53 -13.94
C ALA A 15 17.78 13.11 -14.68
N SER A 16 17.11 12.08 -14.16
CA SER A 16 15.64 11.97 -14.13
C SER A 16 15.31 10.97 -13.02
N PRO A 17 14.65 11.39 -11.93
CA PRO A 17 13.95 10.46 -11.06
C PRO A 17 12.99 9.66 -11.93
N VAL A 18 12.87 8.37 -11.68
CA VAL A 18 11.72 7.63 -12.20
C VAL A 18 10.53 8.21 -11.44
N GLU A 19 9.88 9.21 -12.04
CA GLU A 19 8.49 9.52 -11.75
C GLU A 19 7.72 8.27 -12.15
N VAL A 20 7.58 7.34 -11.19
CA VAL A 20 6.45 6.42 -11.22
C VAL A 20 5.26 7.35 -11.07
N GLU A 21 4.62 7.64 -12.20
CA GLU A 21 3.39 8.39 -12.31
C GLU A 21 2.31 7.60 -11.54
N GLY A 22 2.38 7.72 -10.21
CA GLY A 22 1.33 7.34 -9.32
C GLY A 22 0.17 8.19 -9.75
N ARG A 23 -0.79 7.58 -10.44
CA ARG A 23 -2.12 8.15 -10.61
C ARG A 23 -2.62 8.43 -9.22
N GLY A 24 -2.39 9.67 -8.78
CA GLY A 24 -2.84 10.18 -7.51
C GLY A 24 -4.31 9.82 -7.42
N ALA A 25 -4.65 9.06 -6.38
CA ALA A 25 -6.01 8.76 -6.04
C ALA A 25 -6.80 10.08 -6.16
N LYS A 26 -7.69 10.14 -7.15
CA LYS A 26 -8.53 11.33 -7.37
C LYS A 26 -9.21 11.61 -6.04
N ARG A 27 -8.79 12.68 -5.35
CA ARG A 27 -9.43 13.16 -4.12
C ARG A 27 -10.88 13.47 -4.46
N ARG A 28 -11.78 12.55 -4.12
CA ARG A 28 -13.22 12.79 -4.18
C ARG A 28 -13.52 13.69 -3.00
N THR A 29 -13.87 14.94 -3.30
CA THR A 29 -14.28 15.95 -2.33
C THR A 29 -15.58 15.50 -1.66
N GLY A 30 -15.44 14.88 -0.50
CA GLY A 30 -16.49 14.61 0.47
C GLY A 30 -15.77 14.39 1.79
N LYS A 31 -16.16 15.14 2.83
CA LYS A 31 -15.63 15.13 4.21
C LYS A 31 -14.48 14.13 4.40
N GLU A 32 -13.23 14.60 4.23
CA GLU A 32 -12.04 13.76 4.41
C GLU A 32 -12.18 13.03 5.75
N SER A 33 -12.26 11.70 5.71
CA SER A 33 -12.31 10.91 6.93
C SER A 33 -10.96 11.10 7.60
N LEU A 34 -10.91 11.29 8.93
CA LEU A 34 -9.61 11.36 9.64
C LEU A 34 -8.77 10.09 9.41
N LEU A 35 -9.43 8.98 9.08
CA LEU A 35 -8.79 7.72 8.72
C LEU A 35 -8.14 7.75 7.32
N ASP A 36 -8.47 8.73 6.47
CA ASP A 36 -7.82 8.93 5.18
C ASP A 36 -6.38 9.44 5.36
N ALA A 37 -6.09 10.09 6.48
CA ALA A 37 -4.72 10.49 6.83
C ALA A 37 -3.79 9.29 7.12
N LEU A 38 -4.37 8.12 7.41
CA LEU A 38 -3.62 6.89 7.65
C LEU A 38 -3.40 6.06 6.37
N PHE A 39 -3.86 6.55 5.21
CA PHE A 39 -3.63 5.83 3.97
C PHE A 39 -2.14 5.79 3.66
N VAL A 40 -1.65 4.57 3.45
CA VAL A 40 -0.28 4.33 3.04
C VAL A 40 -0.25 3.26 1.97
N ASN A 41 0.64 3.43 0.99
CA ASN A 41 0.83 2.47 -0.07
C ASN A 41 2.27 1.99 -0.03
N HIS A 42 2.45 0.69 0.14
CA HIS A 42 3.76 0.02 0.14
C HIS A 42 4.77 0.64 1.13
N ALA A 43 4.34 0.90 2.36
CA ALA A 43 5.25 1.23 3.45
C ALA A 43 6.05 0.00 3.89
N GLU A 44 7.29 0.22 4.32
CA GLU A 44 8.17 -0.85 4.80
C GLU A 44 7.65 -1.43 6.13
N VAL A 45 7.83 -2.74 6.30
CA VAL A 45 7.56 -3.41 7.57
C VAL A 45 8.85 -3.45 8.38
N GLU A 46 8.83 -2.86 9.58
CA GLU A 46 9.99 -2.83 10.46
C GLU A 46 10.46 -4.25 10.81
N GLY A 47 11.75 -4.53 10.62
CA GLY A 47 12.33 -5.85 10.86
C GLY A 47 12.05 -6.90 9.77
N ALA A 48 11.32 -6.56 8.71
CA ALA A 48 10.94 -7.48 7.64
C ALA A 48 11.13 -6.87 6.24
N PRO A 49 12.38 -6.76 5.74
CA PRO A 49 12.72 -6.00 4.53
C PRO A 49 12.15 -6.56 3.22
N ASP A 50 11.77 -7.84 3.22
CA ASP A 50 11.10 -8.49 2.06
C ASP A 50 9.58 -8.28 2.06
N PHE A 51 9.08 -7.39 2.92
CA PHE A 51 7.67 -7.08 3.04
C PHE A 51 7.39 -5.58 3.05
N VAL A 52 6.27 -5.24 2.41
CA VAL A 52 5.68 -3.91 2.50
C VAL A 52 4.20 -4.04 2.78
N TYR A 53 3.59 -3.02 3.37
CA TYR A 53 2.16 -3.01 3.64
C TYR A 53 1.48 -1.79 3.02
N SER A 54 0.20 -1.94 2.70
CA SER A 54 -0.68 -0.84 2.35
C SER A 54 -1.86 -0.81 3.32
N LEU A 55 -2.27 0.40 3.72
CA LEU A 55 -3.45 0.65 4.54
C LEU A 55 -4.35 1.62 3.76
N GLY A 56 -5.62 1.29 3.63
CA GLY A 56 -6.55 2.15 2.93
C GLY A 56 -7.99 1.66 2.93
N GLY A 57 -8.77 2.13 1.96
CA GLY A 57 -10.15 1.72 1.74
C GLY A 57 -10.26 0.38 1.01
N ALA A 58 -11.44 0.13 0.44
CA ALA A 58 -11.75 -1.15 -0.22
C ALA A 58 -10.89 -1.44 -1.46
N ASP A 59 -10.19 -0.45 -2.01
CA ASP A 59 -9.31 -0.63 -3.16
C ASP A 59 -7.88 -1.04 -2.77
N ALA A 60 -7.53 -1.03 -1.47
CA ALA A 60 -6.18 -1.39 -1.03
C ALA A 60 -5.87 -2.86 -1.39
N GLY A 61 -4.75 -3.06 -2.09
CA GLY A 61 -4.31 -4.37 -2.61
C GLY A 61 -5.15 -4.98 -3.73
N GLY A 62 -6.17 -4.28 -4.20
CA GLY A 62 -6.97 -4.67 -5.37
C GLY A 62 -7.52 -6.10 -5.31
N ALA A 63 -7.58 -6.74 -6.48
CA ALA A 63 -8.20 -8.06 -6.65
C ALA A 63 -7.52 -9.18 -5.85
N GLU A 64 -6.21 -9.08 -5.57
CA GLU A 64 -5.53 -10.09 -4.76
C GLU A 64 -5.99 -10.03 -3.30
N ALA A 65 -6.17 -8.82 -2.76
CA ALA A 65 -6.68 -8.64 -1.41
C ALA A 65 -8.15 -9.09 -1.29
N ASP A 66 -8.98 -8.78 -2.28
CA ASP A 66 -10.37 -9.26 -2.33
C ASP A 66 -10.44 -10.79 -2.35
N ARG A 67 -9.53 -11.45 -3.10
CA ARG A 67 -9.43 -12.91 -3.14
C ARG A 67 -9.05 -13.50 -1.79
N ILE A 68 -8.03 -12.93 -1.13
CA ILE A 68 -7.57 -13.39 0.19
C ILE A 68 -8.68 -13.22 1.24
N LEU A 69 -9.33 -12.06 1.28
CA LEU A 69 -10.43 -11.83 2.22
C LEU A 69 -11.63 -12.75 1.94
N GLY A 70 -11.95 -12.99 0.67
CA GLY A 70 -13.04 -13.89 0.26
C GLY A 70 -12.80 -15.37 0.58
N GLU A 71 -11.55 -15.78 0.88
CA GLU A 71 -11.25 -17.15 1.34
C GLU A 71 -11.66 -17.36 2.80
N VAL A 72 -11.72 -16.30 3.60
CA VAL A 72 -11.98 -16.36 5.05
C VAL A 72 -13.29 -15.71 5.48
N GLU A 73 -13.79 -14.74 4.71
CA GLU A 73 -15.01 -13.98 4.99
C GLU A 73 -16.01 -14.11 3.83
N SER A 74 -17.26 -14.43 4.17
CA SER A 74 -18.36 -14.54 3.20
C SER A 74 -19.13 -13.21 3.03
N ASP A 75 -19.05 -12.31 4.00
CA ASP A 75 -19.70 -11.02 4.00
C ASP A 75 -19.03 -10.03 3.03
N GLN A 76 -19.65 -9.86 1.87
CA GLN A 76 -19.23 -8.92 0.83
C GLN A 76 -19.28 -7.46 1.28
N THR A 77 -20.08 -7.13 2.29
CA THR A 77 -20.14 -5.76 2.82
C THR A 77 -18.89 -5.42 3.62
N MET A 78 -18.30 -6.40 4.33
CA MET A 78 -17.02 -6.27 5.02
C MET A 78 -15.87 -6.16 4.03
N ILE A 79 -15.83 -7.05 3.01
CA ILE A 79 -14.78 -7.00 1.99
C ILE A 79 -14.79 -5.64 1.28
N ARG A 80 -15.96 -5.14 0.90
CA ARG A 80 -16.11 -3.85 0.19
C ARG A 80 -16.15 -2.63 1.12
N LEU A 81 -16.01 -2.81 2.43
CA LEU A 81 -16.10 -1.76 3.46
C LEU A 81 -17.34 -0.85 3.30
N THR A 82 -18.50 -1.46 3.05
CA THR A 82 -19.77 -0.75 2.89
C THR A 82 -20.65 -0.85 4.14
N SER A 83 -21.70 -0.03 4.23
CA SER A 83 -22.64 -0.04 5.36
C SER A 83 -21.94 0.16 6.71
N GLN A 84 -22.15 -0.74 7.67
CA GLN A 84 -21.54 -0.74 9.00
C GLN A 84 -20.01 -0.77 8.98
N PHE A 85 -19.40 -1.25 7.89
CA PHE A 85 -17.94 -1.31 7.72
C PHE A 85 -17.34 -0.05 7.08
N SER A 86 -18.13 1.01 6.86
CA SER A 86 -17.63 2.27 6.27
C SER A 86 -16.56 2.98 7.12
N GLY A 87 -16.52 2.70 8.43
CA GLY A 87 -15.48 3.16 9.34
C GLY A 87 -14.22 2.28 9.36
N CYS A 88 -14.25 1.11 8.74
CA CYS A 88 -13.12 0.19 8.73
C CYS A 88 -12.09 0.56 7.66
N ARG A 89 -10.88 0.02 7.80
CA ARG A 89 -9.80 0.11 6.81
C ARG A 89 -9.28 -1.27 6.48
N ARG A 90 -8.78 -1.43 5.27
CA ARG A 90 -8.12 -2.64 4.82
C ARG A 90 -6.62 -2.46 4.93
N ILE A 91 -5.97 -3.41 5.59
CA ILE A 91 -4.51 -3.56 5.58
C ILE A 91 -4.14 -4.76 4.72
N VAL A 92 -3.13 -4.59 3.87
CA VAL A 92 -2.64 -5.64 2.97
C VAL A 92 -1.13 -5.73 3.10
N LEU A 93 -0.65 -6.95 3.34
CA LEU A 93 0.78 -7.27 3.37
C LEU A 93 1.19 -7.82 2.01
N PHE A 94 2.29 -7.29 1.48
CA PHE A 94 2.88 -7.75 0.24
C PHE A 94 4.28 -8.29 0.51
N SER A 95 4.62 -9.40 -0.13
CA SER A 95 6.02 -9.81 -0.26
C SER A 95 6.64 -9.11 -1.47
N THR A 96 7.87 -8.63 -1.32
CA THR A 96 8.67 -7.97 -2.37
C THR A 96 9.81 -8.86 -2.89
N GLY A 97 9.75 -10.18 -2.61
CA GLY A 97 10.79 -11.13 -2.94
C GLY A 97 10.99 -11.37 -4.45
N ARG A 98 11.71 -12.45 -4.80
CA ARG A 98 12.18 -12.75 -6.18
C ARG A 98 11.10 -12.74 -7.27
N HIS A 99 9.83 -12.90 -6.93
CA HIS A 99 8.71 -12.97 -7.87
C HIS A 99 7.97 -11.63 -8.04
N GLY A 100 8.48 -10.54 -7.48
CA GLY A 100 7.85 -9.23 -7.50
C GLY A 100 6.90 -9.00 -6.33
N VAL A 101 6.17 -7.89 -6.38
CA VAL A 101 5.22 -7.49 -5.34
C VAL A 101 3.96 -8.33 -5.45
N LYS A 102 3.65 -9.11 -4.41
CA LYS A 102 2.47 -9.97 -4.35
C LYS A 102 1.79 -9.87 -2.99
N ALA A 103 0.46 -9.73 -2.95
CA ALA A 103 -0.29 -9.77 -1.70
C ALA A 103 -0.23 -11.18 -1.09
N VAL A 104 0.14 -11.26 0.19
CA VAL A 104 0.27 -12.51 0.94
C VAL A 104 -0.70 -12.61 2.11
N ALA A 105 -1.18 -11.47 2.61
CA ALA A 105 -2.21 -11.40 3.64
C ALA A 105 -3.03 -10.12 3.49
N ALA A 106 -4.29 -10.17 3.91
CA ALA A 106 -5.17 -9.01 3.96
C ALA A 106 -6.08 -9.12 5.18
N ALA A 107 -6.37 -7.99 5.81
CA ALA A 107 -7.30 -7.91 6.93
C ALA A 107 -8.11 -6.62 6.88
N VAL A 108 -9.28 -6.65 7.52
CA VAL A 108 -10.10 -5.46 7.75
C VAL A 108 -9.99 -5.11 9.23
N ILE A 109 -9.69 -3.84 9.52
CA ILE A 109 -9.50 -3.32 10.86
C ILE A 109 -10.47 -2.16 11.11
N GLU A 110 -11.05 -2.12 12.29
CA GLU A 110 -11.77 -0.95 12.78
C GLU A 110 -10.80 -0.05 13.55
N LEU A 111 -10.73 1.22 13.17
CA LEU A 111 -9.82 2.19 13.77
C LEU A 111 -10.58 3.05 14.76
N HIS A 112 -10.33 2.83 16.04
CA HIS A 112 -10.81 3.68 17.12
C HIS A 112 -9.81 4.82 17.32
N LEU A 113 -10.22 6.06 17.01
CA LEU A 113 -9.44 7.24 17.39
C LEU A 113 -9.44 7.34 18.91
N GLY A 114 -8.37 6.85 19.52
CA GLY A 114 -8.24 6.78 20.97
C GLY A 114 -8.35 8.17 21.59
N GLY A 115 -9.39 8.36 22.41
CA GLY A 115 -9.30 9.29 23.53
C GLY A 115 -8.26 8.72 24.49
N ALA A 116 -7.01 9.23 24.40
CA ALA A 116 -5.91 9.04 25.34
C ALA A 116 -5.98 7.78 26.24
N SER A 117 -5.52 6.62 25.78
CA SER A 117 -4.77 5.67 26.63
C SER A 117 -4.33 4.42 25.87
N THR A 118 -3.05 4.10 26.10
CA THR A 118 -2.32 2.85 25.83
C THR A 118 -1.98 2.50 24.38
N GLY A 119 -0.68 2.30 24.15
CA GLY A 119 -0.04 2.17 22.85
C GLY A 119 -0.66 1.08 21.99
N GLY A 120 -0.91 1.44 20.73
CA GLY A 120 -1.46 0.56 19.72
C GLY A 120 -0.45 -0.52 19.35
N VAL A 121 -0.64 -1.70 19.92
CA VAL A 121 -0.15 -2.94 19.33
C VAL A 121 -1.34 -3.56 18.61
N LEU A 122 -1.22 -3.72 17.30
CA LEU A 122 -2.15 -4.48 16.47
C LEU A 122 -1.74 -5.96 16.57
N GLU A 123 -2.43 -6.75 17.39
CA GLU A 123 -2.28 -8.20 17.36
C GLU A 123 -3.16 -8.79 16.25
N VAL A 124 -2.53 -9.57 15.36
CA VAL A 124 -3.20 -10.32 14.29
C VAL A 124 -3.28 -11.78 14.74
N PRO A 125 -4.48 -12.42 14.77
CA PRO A 125 -4.64 -13.82 15.18
C PRO A 125 -3.97 -14.81 14.22
#